data_AF-A0A0V1EBR4-F1
#
_entry.id   AF-A0A0V1EBR4-F1
#
_cell.length_a   1.000
_cell.length_b   1.000
_cell.length_c   1.000
_cell.angle_alpha   90.00
_cell.angle_beta   90.00
_cell.angle_gamma   90.00
#
_symmetry.space_group_name_H-M   'P 1'
#
loop_
_entity.id
_entity.type
_entity.pdbx_description
1 polymer ?
#
loop_
_entity_poly.entity_id
_entity_poly.type
_entity_poly.pdbx_seq_one_letter_code
_entity_poly.pdbx_strand_id
1 'polypeptide(L)'
;MKYQMKTMITRRENLFNYHLILCCFLLCYFTSVSLAHFHSDITSLPFNALQQSRFIWAFNQWRSRLDAGNMQCITGWNANLAEYAQSLAETCSLLQTRLGSNGITRAVRPALYDIPTAAEIVEQFYVDGSKEYNYEDNVCTQETGNCLDFKQFAWHDATEIGCGLARCNYIDNKSPGGYLAICAYNSRASAGKPPFAPKPSCSSCPLSNSNCYSGLCCPFDWKKPQVRNCASKPNSESLVPVHRFYSQKTATNLLVTDEKQVAFLKRQGMPYKGVVGKVVRSAEDSSCPHLKPVHHIFSEAFSGDYYTVDELIYKGFINKDSQDFGPIGYGVAAQGICDATIPIFEFYHKLGIVQLPNSTEMNALLKNDKIGFTYRGTSFALWP
;
A
#
# COMPACT_ATOMS: atom_id res chain seq x y z
N MET A 1 -6.90 -7.63 98.87
CA MET A 1 -8.05 -7.00 98.18
C MET A 1 -7.57 -5.97 97.16
N LYS A 2 -7.52 -6.35 95.87
CA LYS A 2 -7.42 -5.43 94.72
C LYS A 2 -7.92 -6.16 93.46
N TYR A 3 -9.14 -5.80 93.07
CA TYR A 3 -9.72 -5.75 91.72
C TYR A 3 -9.80 -7.02 90.85
N GLN A 4 -10.96 -7.69 90.98
CA GLN A 4 -11.65 -8.43 89.93
C GLN A 4 -12.14 -7.45 88.83
N MET A 5 -11.35 -7.20 87.79
CA MET A 5 -11.83 -6.60 86.53
C MET A 5 -10.74 -6.71 85.44
N LYS A 6 -10.49 -7.92 84.92
CA LYS A 6 -9.51 -8.12 83.82
C LYS A 6 -9.90 -9.24 82.86
N THR A 7 -11.18 -9.29 82.48
CA THR A 7 -11.70 -10.28 81.50
C THR A 7 -12.86 -9.72 80.67
N MET A 8 -12.83 -8.42 80.33
CA MET A 8 -13.80 -7.81 79.40
C MET A 8 -13.20 -6.71 78.50
N ILE A 9 -11.86 -6.68 78.37
CA ILE A 9 -11.13 -5.78 77.45
C ILE A 9 -10.18 -6.65 76.62
N THR A 10 -10.75 -7.54 75.81
CA THR A 10 -9.99 -8.29 74.78
C THR A 10 -10.89 -8.80 73.66
N ARG A 11 -12.18 -8.44 73.69
CA ARG A 11 -13.17 -8.80 72.65
C ARG A 11 -13.70 -7.61 71.86
N ARG A 12 -13.38 -6.37 72.27
CA ARG A 12 -13.82 -5.13 71.60
C ARG A 12 -12.78 -4.53 70.65
N GLU A 13 -11.50 -4.89 70.81
CA GLU A 13 -10.41 -4.44 69.90
C GLU A 13 -10.34 -5.25 68.61
N ASN A 14 -10.85 -6.49 68.61
CA ASN A 14 -10.89 -7.33 67.40
C ASN A 14 -12.07 -7.05 66.46
N LEU A 15 -13.10 -6.29 66.83
CA LEU A 15 -14.15 -5.88 65.88
C LEU A 15 -13.86 -4.51 65.22
N PHE A 16 -13.08 -3.64 65.85
CA PHE A 16 -12.73 -2.34 65.28
C PHE A 16 -11.64 -2.46 64.19
N ASN A 17 -10.75 -3.44 64.33
CA ASN A 17 -9.68 -3.68 63.35
C ASN A 17 -10.18 -4.35 62.05
N TYR A 18 -11.23 -5.16 62.12
CA TYR A 18 -11.82 -5.77 60.91
C TYR A 18 -12.60 -4.76 60.05
N HIS A 19 -13.23 -3.76 60.64
CA HIS A 19 -13.91 -2.70 59.88
C HIS A 19 -12.94 -1.69 59.24
N LEU A 20 -11.80 -1.39 59.88
CA LEU A 20 -10.77 -0.55 59.26
C LEU A 20 -10.04 -1.25 58.12
N ILE A 21 -9.79 -2.56 58.25
CA ILE A 21 -9.14 -3.37 57.20
C ILE A 21 -10.10 -3.61 56.02
N LEU A 22 -11.40 -3.85 56.26
CA LEU A 22 -12.38 -3.94 55.16
C LEU A 22 -12.57 -2.60 54.42
N CYS A 23 -12.49 -1.46 55.10
CA CYS A 23 -12.55 -0.15 54.45
C CYS A 23 -11.32 0.12 53.58
N CYS A 24 -10.12 -0.29 53.99
CA CYS A 24 -8.92 -0.18 53.16
C CYS A 24 -8.95 -1.15 51.95
N PHE A 25 -9.52 -2.35 52.07
CA PHE A 25 -9.68 -3.24 50.92
C PHE A 25 -10.79 -2.81 49.96
N LEU A 26 -11.85 -2.13 50.44
CA LEU A 26 -12.91 -1.58 49.58
C LEU A 26 -12.56 -0.22 48.96
N LEU A 27 -11.69 0.58 49.57
CA LEU A 27 -11.17 1.83 48.98
C LEU A 27 -9.95 1.61 48.08
N CYS A 28 -9.22 0.50 48.21
CA CYS A 28 -8.24 0.07 47.21
C CYS A 28 -8.87 -0.61 45.99
N TYR A 29 -10.16 -0.97 46.03
CA TYR A 29 -10.89 -1.53 44.88
C TYR A 29 -11.51 -0.47 43.96
N PHE A 30 -11.44 0.82 44.32
CA PHE A 30 -11.94 1.95 43.52
C PHE A 30 -10.85 2.94 43.09
N THR A 31 -9.60 2.46 43.04
CA THR A 31 -8.65 2.98 42.04
C THR A 31 -8.23 1.83 41.15
N SER A 32 -9.22 1.26 40.43
CA SER A 32 -8.91 0.98 39.04
C SER A 32 -8.46 2.31 38.47
N VAL A 33 -7.14 2.49 38.40
CA VAL A 33 -6.57 3.25 37.31
C VAL A 33 -7.14 2.55 36.09
N SER A 34 -8.29 3.06 35.63
CA SER A 34 -8.55 3.11 34.23
C SER A 34 -7.28 3.77 33.70
N LEU A 35 -6.32 2.94 33.30
CA LEU A 35 -5.65 3.16 32.04
C LEU A 35 -6.82 3.42 31.12
N ALA A 36 -7.20 4.69 31.03
CA ALA A 36 -7.89 5.19 29.88
C ALA A 36 -6.99 4.68 28.77
N HIS A 37 -7.39 3.53 28.20
CA HIS A 37 -7.01 3.20 26.86
C HIS A 37 -7.43 4.47 26.15
N PHE A 38 -6.45 5.32 25.87
CA PHE A 38 -6.60 6.34 24.87
C PHE A 38 -6.95 5.48 23.66
N HIS A 39 -8.26 5.30 23.42
CA HIS A 39 -8.79 4.78 22.19
C HIS A 39 -8.37 5.84 21.18
N SER A 40 -7.11 5.76 20.79
CA SER A 40 -6.71 6.20 19.48
C SER A 40 -7.56 5.33 18.59
N ASP A 41 -8.62 5.92 18.00
CA ASP A 41 -9.39 5.19 17.00
C ASP A 41 -8.42 4.89 15.86
N ILE A 42 -7.83 3.69 15.93
CA ILE A 42 -6.93 3.12 14.94
C ILE A 42 -7.81 2.31 14.02
N THR A 43 -7.71 2.56 12.72
CA THR A 43 -8.34 1.69 11.72
C THR A 43 -7.26 0.81 11.11
N SER A 44 -7.33 -0.49 11.39
CA SER A 44 -6.49 -1.50 10.72
C SER A 44 -6.90 -1.63 9.25
N LEU A 45 -5.95 -1.52 8.33
CA LEU A 45 -6.16 -1.55 6.88
C LEU A 45 -5.21 -2.56 6.21
N PRO A 46 -5.26 -3.85 6.55
CA PRO A 46 -4.36 -4.84 5.97
C PRO A 46 -4.53 -4.94 4.45
N PHE A 47 -3.42 -5.11 3.74
CA PHE A 47 -3.43 -5.15 2.28
C PHE A 47 -4.01 -6.47 1.75
N ASN A 48 -4.99 -6.36 0.85
CA ASN A 48 -5.55 -7.50 0.12
C ASN A 48 -4.53 -8.10 -0.88
N ALA A 49 -4.79 -9.32 -1.38
CA ALA A 49 -3.89 -10.03 -2.31
C ALA A 49 -3.50 -9.24 -3.58
N LEU A 50 -4.37 -8.33 -4.04
CA LEU A 50 -4.07 -7.44 -5.16
C LEU A 50 -2.98 -6.43 -4.77
N GLN A 51 -3.15 -5.73 -3.65
CA GLN A 51 -2.15 -4.79 -3.15
C GLN A 51 -0.83 -5.49 -2.83
N GLN A 52 -0.86 -6.70 -2.26
CA GLN A 52 0.33 -7.52 -2.02
C GLN A 52 1.14 -7.75 -3.31
N SER A 53 0.46 -8.11 -4.40
CA SER A 53 1.10 -8.29 -5.72
C SER A 53 1.64 -6.98 -6.29
N ARG A 54 0.93 -5.86 -6.07
CA ARG A 54 1.37 -4.52 -6.49
C ARG A 54 2.61 -4.06 -5.75
N PHE A 55 2.78 -4.41 -4.48
CA PHE A 55 4.02 -4.13 -3.75
C PHE A 55 5.20 -4.81 -4.43
N ILE A 56 5.14 -6.13 -4.67
CA ILE A 56 6.23 -6.87 -5.33
C ILE A 56 6.60 -6.20 -6.66
N TRP A 57 5.60 -5.86 -7.46
CA TRP A 57 5.81 -5.18 -8.73
C TRP A 57 6.47 -3.80 -8.54
N ALA A 58 5.92 -2.95 -7.68
CA ALA A 58 6.43 -1.60 -7.44
C ALA A 58 7.86 -1.60 -6.89
N PHE A 59 8.18 -2.50 -5.96
CA PHE A 59 9.53 -2.67 -5.42
C PHE A 59 10.53 -2.98 -6.52
N ASN A 60 10.25 -3.99 -7.35
CA ASN A 60 11.13 -4.36 -8.45
C ASN A 60 11.29 -3.22 -9.47
N GLN A 61 10.21 -2.49 -9.77
CA GLN A 61 10.25 -1.37 -10.70
C GLN A 61 11.14 -0.23 -10.20
N TRP A 62 11.01 0.18 -8.94
CA TRP A 62 11.86 1.24 -8.40
C TRP A 62 13.29 0.76 -8.14
N ARG A 63 13.50 -0.48 -7.67
CA ARG A 63 14.84 -1.06 -7.44
C ARG A 63 15.63 -1.20 -8.74
N SER A 64 14.98 -1.51 -9.86
CA SER A 64 15.63 -1.60 -11.18
C SER A 64 16.24 -0.28 -11.67
N ARG A 65 15.76 0.86 -11.16
CA ARG A 65 16.24 2.19 -11.55
C ARG A 65 17.53 2.62 -10.85
N LEU A 66 17.98 1.86 -9.85
CA LEU A 66 19.18 2.17 -9.07
C LEU A 66 20.50 1.87 -9.80
N ASP A 67 20.43 1.25 -10.99
CA ASP A 67 21.58 0.80 -11.78
C ASP A 67 22.59 -0.03 -10.97
N ALA A 68 22.08 -0.90 -10.11
CA ALA A 68 22.84 -1.57 -9.07
C ALA A 68 23.39 -2.94 -9.53
N GLY A 69 24.67 -3.21 -9.26
CA GLY A 69 25.35 -4.40 -9.79
C GLY A 69 24.83 -5.74 -9.29
N ASN A 70 24.24 -5.79 -8.09
CA ASN A 70 23.83 -7.05 -7.45
C ASN A 70 22.39 -7.02 -6.91
N MET A 71 21.57 -6.06 -7.35
CA MET A 71 20.24 -5.85 -6.79
C MET A 71 19.33 -7.05 -7.03
N GLN A 72 18.96 -7.77 -5.99
CA GLN A 72 18.10 -8.94 -6.14
C GLN A 72 16.63 -8.56 -6.34
N CYS A 73 15.93 -9.39 -7.08
CA CYS A 73 14.48 -9.27 -7.29
C CYS A 73 13.74 -9.57 -5.98
N ILE A 74 12.70 -8.80 -5.68
CA ILE A 74 11.68 -9.21 -4.72
C ILE A 74 10.88 -10.33 -5.39
N THR A 75 10.99 -11.53 -4.84
CA THR A 75 10.43 -12.75 -5.43
C THR A 75 9.08 -13.13 -4.86
N GLY A 76 8.72 -12.64 -3.67
CA GLY A 76 7.49 -13.06 -3.01
C GLY A 76 7.01 -12.14 -1.90
N TRP A 77 5.73 -12.34 -1.57
CA TRP A 77 5.08 -11.77 -0.40
C TRP A 77 5.15 -12.78 0.75
N ASN A 78 5.58 -12.33 1.93
CA ASN A 78 5.69 -13.14 3.13
C ASN A 78 4.62 -12.72 4.14
N ALA A 79 3.69 -13.63 4.45
CA ALA A 79 2.57 -13.34 5.35
C ALA A 79 3.01 -12.99 6.77
N ASN A 80 4.05 -13.64 7.31
CA ASN A 80 4.57 -13.35 8.65
C ASN A 80 5.20 -11.95 8.71
N LEU A 81 5.91 -11.54 7.66
CA LEU A 81 6.43 -10.17 7.56
C LEU A 81 5.28 -9.15 7.46
N ALA A 82 4.19 -9.49 6.78
CA ALA A 82 3.02 -8.62 6.65
C ALA A 82 2.27 -8.45 7.96
N GLU A 83 2.03 -9.54 8.71
CA GLU A 83 1.44 -9.50 10.04
C GLU A 83 2.32 -8.68 11.00
N TYR A 84 3.63 -8.90 10.96
CA TYR A 84 4.59 -8.12 11.73
C TYR A 84 4.51 -6.62 11.37
N ALA A 85 4.55 -6.27 10.08
CA ALA A 85 4.45 -4.89 9.62
C ALA A 85 3.10 -4.25 9.99
N GLN A 86 2.00 -5.00 9.92
CA GLN A 86 0.66 -4.55 10.32
C GLN A 86 0.62 -4.22 11.81
N SER A 87 1.15 -5.09 12.66
CA SER A 87 1.24 -4.85 14.11
C SER A 87 2.03 -3.58 14.44
N LEU A 88 3.08 -3.28 13.66
CA LEU A 88 3.87 -2.07 13.81
C LEU A 88 3.10 -0.83 13.33
N ALA A 89 2.38 -0.91 12.21
CA ALA A 89 1.57 0.19 11.70
C ALA A 89 0.49 0.62 12.71
N GLU A 90 -0.13 -0.34 13.39
CA GLU A 90 -1.17 -0.12 14.40
C GLU A 90 -0.65 0.54 15.68
N THR A 91 0.67 0.55 15.92
CA THR A 91 1.25 1.34 17.03
C THR A 91 1.14 2.85 16.81
N CYS A 92 0.94 3.29 15.56
CA CYS A 92 0.95 4.70 15.18
C CYS A 92 2.18 5.48 15.67
N SER A 93 3.34 4.80 15.77
CA SER A 93 4.61 5.43 16.21
C SER A 93 5.78 5.12 15.28
N LEU A 94 6.50 6.16 14.87
CA LEU A 94 7.72 6.01 14.06
C LEU A 94 8.93 5.58 14.88
N LEU A 95 8.86 5.69 16.21
CA LEU A 95 9.93 5.32 17.14
C LEU A 95 9.86 3.85 17.55
N GLN A 96 8.67 3.34 17.88
CA GLN A 96 8.50 1.94 18.33
C GLN A 96 8.76 0.92 17.22
N THR A 97 8.64 1.33 15.96
CA THR A 97 8.91 0.50 14.78
C THR A 97 10.37 0.02 14.66
N ARG A 98 11.32 0.57 15.44
CA ARG A 98 12.76 0.23 15.35
C ARG A 98 13.19 -1.02 16.14
N LEU A 99 12.31 -1.61 16.97
CA LEU A 99 12.69 -2.60 17.99
C LEU A 99 12.73 -4.08 17.52
N GLY A 100 12.66 -4.35 16.22
CA GLY A 100 12.69 -5.72 15.67
C GLY A 100 14.05 -6.24 15.22
N SER A 101 14.09 -7.49 14.78
CA SER A 101 15.21 -8.10 14.02
C SER A 101 15.11 -7.85 12.51
N ASN A 102 13.88 -7.81 11.96
CA ASN A 102 13.64 -7.61 10.53
C ASN A 102 13.96 -6.17 10.09
N GLY A 103 14.46 -6.00 8.86
CA GLY A 103 14.55 -4.69 8.24
C GLY A 103 13.16 -4.09 8.03
N ILE A 104 12.99 -2.77 8.16
CA ILE A 104 11.72 -2.11 7.89
C ILE A 104 11.87 -0.79 7.11
N THR A 105 10.81 -0.37 6.43
CA THR A 105 10.63 0.98 5.88
C THR A 105 9.30 1.57 6.32
N ARG A 106 9.22 2.90 6.37
CA ARG A 106 8.05 3.65 6.84
C ARG A 106 7.61 4.69 5.82
N ALA A 107 6.31 4.81 5.65
CA ALA A 107 5.70 5.86 4.84
C ALA A 107 4.53 6.46 5.61
N VAL A 108 4.45 7.79 5.62
CA VAL A 108 3.38 8.54 6.29
C VAL A 108 2.64 9.39 5.27
N ARG A 109 1.31 9.29 5.27
CA ARG A 109 0.44 10.11 4.43
C ARG A 109 -0.61 10.83 5.28
N PRO A 110 -0.72 12.17 5.24
CA PRO A 110 -1.69 12.90 6.04
C PRO A 110 -3.14 12.48 5.78
N ALA A 111 -3.99 12.53 6.81
CA ALA A 111 -5.38 12.05 6.76
C ALA A 111 -6.28 12.76 5.74
N LEU A 112 -5.92 13.98 5.33
CA LEU A 112 -6.65 14.75 4.31
C LEU A 112 -6.53 14.14 2.90
N TYR A 113 -5.48 13.36 2.65
CA TYR A 113 -5.30 12.65 1.38
C TYR A 113 -6.00 11.29 1.35
N ASP A 114 -6.14 10.71 0.17
CA ASP A 114 -6.71 9.37 -0.01
C ASP A 114 -5.81 8.29 0.58
N ILE A 115 -6.39 7.11 0.81
CA ILE A 115 -5.66 5.93 1.28
C ILE A 115 -4.51 5.66 0.29
N PRO A 116 -3.26 5.56 0.76
CA PRO A 116 -2.13 5.37 -0.13
C PRO A 116 -2.17 4.01 -0.81
N THR A 117 -1.85 3.96 -2.10
CA THR A 117 -1.67 2.69 -2.82
C THR A 117 -0.32 2.06 -2.52
N ALA A 118 -0.17 0.74 -2.78
CA ALA A 118 1.12 0.06 -2.66
C ALA A 118 2.25 0.76 -3.46
N ALA A 119 1.94 1.25 -4.66
CA ALA A 119 2.93 1.93 -5.50
C ALA A 119 3.33 3.29 -4.92
N GLU A 120 2.38 4.05 -4.36
CA GLU A 120 2.67 5.34 -3.71
C GLU A 120 3.58 5.16 -2.49
N ILE A 121 3.32 4.12 -1.68
CA ILE A 121 4.15 3.79 -0.51
C ILE A 121 5.58 3.47 -0.93
N VAL A 122 5.75 2.61 -1.95
CA VAL A 122 7.07 2.21 -2.42
C VAL A 122 7.81 3.35 -3.13
N GLU A 123 7.09 4.14 -3.93
CA GLU A 123 7.63 5.35 -4.55
C GLU A 123 8.18 6.30 -3.50
N GLN A 124 7.47 6.48 -2.37
CA GLN A 124 7.92 7.34 -1.28
C GLN A 124 9.29 6.89 -0.73
N PHE A 125 9.49 5.58 -0.52
CA PHE A 125 10.79 5.06 -0.05
C PHE A 125 11.95 5.43 -1.00
N TYR A 126 11.69 5.40 -2.30
CA TYR A 126 12.68 5.79 -3.31
C TYR A 126 12.86 7.30 -3.37
N VAL A 127 11.78 8.06 -3.60
CA VAL A 127 11.82 9.51 -3.91
C VAL A 127 12.28 10.33 -2.72
N ASP A 128 11.82 10.03 -1.52
CA ASP A 128 12.17 10.80 -0.33
C ASP A 128 13.60 10.47 0.10
N GLY A 129 13.93 9.18 0.21
CA GLY A 129 15.24 8.80 0.74
C GLY A 129 16.39 8.83 -0.27
N SER A 130 16.16 8.75 -1.59
CA SER A 130 17.25 8.92 -2.58
C SER A 130 17.84 10.32 -2.60
N LYS A 131 17.08 11.34 -2.18
CA LYS A 131 17.56 12.72 -2.01
C LYS A 131 18.45 12.87 -0.78
N GLU A 132 18.34 11.94 0.16
CA GLU A 132 18.96 12.02 1.48
C GLU A 132 20.15 11.06 1.65
N TYR A 133 20.42 10.19 0.67
CA TYR A 133 21.51 9.23 0.73
C TYR A 133 22.55 9.48 -0.37
N ASN A 134 23.82 9.64 0.02
CA ASN A 134 24.94 9.69 -0.90
C ASN A 134 25.58 8.30 -0.98
N TYR A 135 25.55 7.69 -2.16
CA TYR A 135 26.10 6.35 -2.40
C TYR A 135 27.63 6.30 -2.32
N GLU A 136 28.32 7.25 -2.94
CA GLU A 136 29.79 7.27 -3.06
C GLU A 136 30.45 7.35 -1.68
N ASP A 137 29.88 8.20 -0.82
CA ASP A 137 30.38 8.42 0.54
C ASP A 137 29.72 7.48 1.57
N ASN A 138 28.66 6.75 1.19
CA ASN A 138 27.83 5.92 2.07
C ASN A 138 27.33 6.68 3.32
N VAL A 139 26.92 7.94 3.14
CA VAL A 139 26.41 8.79 4.22
C VAL A 139 25.00 9.28 3.93
N CYS A 140 24.23 9.45 5.00
CA CYS A 140 22.98 10.19 4.95
C CYS A 140 23.30 11.69 5.02
N THR A 141 22.84 12.47 4.06
CA THR A 141 23.01 13.94 4.04
C THR A 141 22.23 14.62 5.16
N GLN A 142 21.16 13.97 5.62
CA GLN A 142 20.45 14.26 6.86
C GLN A 142 20.17 12.93 7.58
N GLU A 143 20.41 12.83 8.89
CA GLU A 143 20.08 11.63 9.67
C GLU A 143 18.57 11.55 9.97
N THR A 144 17.73 11.57 8.93
CA THR A 144 16.28 11.37 9.08
C THR A 144 15.88 9.90 8.96
N GLY A 145 14.60 9.62 9.22
CA GLY A 145 14.03 8.30 8.95
C GLY A 145 14.12 7.88 7.48
N ASN A 146 14.02 8.83 6.53
CA ASN A 146 13.89 8.55 5.10
C ASN A 146 15.17 7.95 4.51
N CYS A 147 16.36 8.43 4.91
CA CYS A 147 17.61 7.84 4.44
C CYS A 147 17.76 6.37 4.87
N LEU A 148 17.43 6.07 6.13
CA LEU A 148 17.45 4.69 6.64
C LEU A 148 16.42 3.81 5.93
N ASP A 149 15.23 4.35 5.68
CA ASP A 149 14.18 3.67 4.95
C ASP A 149 14.63 3.40 3.49
N PHE A 150 15.34 4.34 2.84
CA PHE A 150 15.92 4.11 1.50
C PHE A 150 17.01 3.05 1.51
N LYS A 151 17.93 3.07 2.48
CA LYS A 151 18.96 2.01 2.60
C LYS A 151 18.33 0.63 2.74
N GLN A 152 17.22 0.51 3.47
CA GLN A 152 16.49 -0.74 3.59
C GLN A 152 15.75 -1.09 2.29
N PHE A 153 15.02 -0.15 1.69
CA PHE A 153 14.35 -0.33 0.41
C PHE A 153 15.32 -0.78 -0.70
N ALA A 154 16.53 -0.23 -0.71
CA ALA A 154 17.57 -0.49 -1.69
C ALA A 154 18.49 -1.66 -1.30
N TRP A 155 18.23 -2.36 -0.18
CA TRP A 155 19.10 -3.43 0.28
C TRP A 155 19.11 -4.60 -0.71
N HIS A 156 20.28 -4.91 -1.27
CA HIS A 156 20.41 -5.85 -2.38
C HIS A 156 19.97 -7.26 -2.03
N ASP A 157 20.17 -7.70 -0.79
CA ASP A 157 19.85 -9.07 -0.33
C ASP A 157 18.40 -9.24 0.15
N ALA A 158 17.58 -8.19 0.11
CA ALA A 158 16.16 -8.34 0.39
C ALA A 158 15.45 -8.98 -0.82
N THR A 159 14.76 -10.09 -0.59
CA THR A 159 14.08 -10.88 -1.63
C THR A 159 12.62 -11.17 -1.30
N GLU A 160 12.20 -11.02 -0.04
CA GLU A 160 10.81 -11.14 0.38
C GLU A 160 10.40 -9.94 1.22
N ILE A 161 9.15 -9.55 1.08
CA ILE A 161 8.55 -8.42 1.78
C ILE A 161 7.19 -8.78 2.35
N GLY A 162 6.76 -8.05 3.37
CA GLY A 162 5.36 -7.98 3.79
C GLY A 162 5.08 -6.60 4.37
N CYS A 163 3.95 -6.01 4.02
CA CYS A 163 3.60 -4.65 4.43
C CYS A 163 2.27 -4.61 5.15
N GLY A 164 2.09 -3.60 6.00
CA GLY A 164 0.86 -3.30 6.73
C GLY A 164 0.56 -1.80 6.74
N LEU A 165 -0.71 -1.46 6.98
CA LEU A 165 -1.22 -0.10 6.95
C LEU A 165 -2.24 0.12 8.07
N ALA A 166 -2.14 1.26 8.75
CA ALA A 166 -3.13 1.71 9.70
C ALA A 166 -3.48 3.18 9.45
N ARG A 167 -4.75 3.53 9.66
CA ARG A 167 -5.18 4.92 9.81
C ARG A 167 -5.12 5.29 11.28
N CYS A 168 -4.39 6.35 11.58
CA CYS A 168 -4.08 6.84 12.90
C CYS A 168 -4.63 8.25 13.07
N ASN A 169 -5.39 8.50 14.13
CA ASN A 169 -5.82 9.86 14.48
C ASN A 169 -4.64 10.76 14.88
N TYR A 170 -3.58 10.16 15.42
CA TYR A 170 -2.32 10.81 15.77
C TYR A 170 -1.15 9.88 15.40
N ILE A 171 -0.05 10.43 14.90
CA ILE A 171 1.21 9.69 14.70
C ILE A 171 2.27 10.33 15.58
N ASP A 172 2.94 9.55 16.43
CA ASP A 172 3.85 10.05 17.48
C ASP A 172 3.22 11.18 18.32
N ASN A 173 1.95 11.03 18.69
CA ASN A 173 1.15 12.01 19.44
C ASN A 173 0.98 13.38 18.75
N LYS A 174 1.19 13.47 17.43
CA LYS A 174 1.01 14.71 16.64
C LYS A 174 -0.30 14.69 15.84
N SER A 175 -0.92 15.87 15.75
CA SER A 175 -2.15 16.14 14.99
C SER A 175 -1.89 17.12 13.84
N PRO A 176 -2.55 16.98 12.67
CA PRO A 176 -3.45 15.87 12.33
C PRO A 176 -2.68 14.56 12.11
N GLY A 177 -3.32 13.43 12.38
CA GLY A 177 -2.78 12.11 12.04
C GLY A 177 -2.84 11.79 10.54
N GLY A 178 -2.88 10.50 10.22
CA GLY A 178 -2.78 10.05 8.84
C GLY A 178 -2.73 8.53 8.71
N TYR A 179 -2.24 8.08 7.57
CA TYR A 179 -1.97 6.69 7.28
C TYR A 179 -0.48 6.40 7.55
N LEU A 180 -0.21 5.38 8.35
CA LEU A 180 1.13 4.86 8.59
C LEU A 180 1.26 3.51 7.87
N ALA A 181 2.12 3.44 6.87
CA ALA A 181 2.49 2.21 6.18
C ALA A 181 3.87 1.74 6.66
N ILE A 182 3.97 0.44 6.95
CA ILE A 182 5.22 -0.24 7.28
C ILE A 182 5.43 -1.36 6.27
N CYS A 183 6.64 -1.51 5.75
CA CYS A 183 7.05 -2.72 5.03
C CYS A 183 8.21 -3.37 5.77
N ALA A 184 8.11 -4.66 6.04
CA ALA A 184 9.16 -5.48 6.63
C ALA A 184 9.81 -6.38 5.56
N TYR A 185 11.09 -6.69 5.76
CA TYR A 185 11.94 -7.41 4.80
C TYR A 185 12.57 -8.62 5.48
N ASN A 186 12.82 -9.66 4.69
CA ASN A 186 13.50 -10.87 5.17
C ASN A 186 14.99 -10.66 5.52
N SER A 187 15.60 -9.55 5.07
CA SER A 187 16.94 -9.17 5.46
C SER A 187 17.03 -7.69 5.83
N ARG A 188 17.83 -7.40 6.86
CA ARG A 188 18.04 -6.04 7.38
C ARG A 188 19.24 -5.39 6.71
N ALA A 189 19.09 -4.12 6.35
CA ALA A 189 20.19 -3.32 5.84
C ALA A 189 21.29 -3.08 6.88
N SER A 190 22.53 -3.23 6.44
CA SER A 190 23.68 -2.87 7.27
C SER A 190 23.87 -1.36 7.28
N ALA A 191 23.87 -0.76 8.47
CA ALA A 191 24.07 0.69 8.62
C ALA A 191 25.43 1.14 8.04
N GLY A 192 26.48 0.33 8.21
CA GLY A 192 27.85 0.68 7.84
C GLY A 192 28.26 0.34 6.39
N LYS A 193 27.37 -0.22 5.56
CA LYS A 193 27.69 -0.61 4.18
C LYS A 193 26.75 0.06 3.17
N PRO A 194 27.20 0.27 1.92
CA PRO A 194 26.30 0.64 0.84
C PRO A 194 25.20 -0.42 0.66
N PRO A 195 23.98 -0.02 0.27
CA PRO A 195 22.86 -0.94 0.17
C PRO A 195 22.94 -1.89 -1.03
N PHE A 196 23.82 -1.62 -2.00
CA PHE A 196 24.01 -2.43 -3.21
C PHE A 196 25.41 -2.23 -3.81
N ALA A 197 25.81 -3.14 -4.71
CA ALA A 197 27.08 -3.08 -5.44
C ALA A 197 27.06 -2.01 -6.54
N PRO A 198 28.22 -1.42 -6.89
CA PRO A 198 28.31 -0.39 -7.90
C PRO A 198 27.78 -0.82 -9.28
N LYS A 199 27.42 0.16 -10.09
CA LYS A 199 26.99 0.01 -11.48
C LYS A 199 28.04 -0.69 -12.37
N PRO A 200 27.65 -1.26 -13.53
CA PRO A 200 26.29 -1.28 -14.09
C PRO A 200 25.43 -2.37 -13.47
N SER A 201 24.11 -2.25 -13.68
CA SER A 201 23.11 -3.25 -13.34
C SER A 201 23.55 -4.68 -13.64
N CYS A 202 23.30 -5.60 -12.71
CA CYS A 202 23.59 -7.03 -12.84
C CYS A 202 25.08 -7.43 -13.02
N SER A 203 26.04 -6.51 -12.86
CA SER A 203 27.48 -6.81 -12.98
C SER A 203 28.02 -7.78 -11.92
N SER A 204 27.30 -7.94 -10.80
CA SER A 204 27.72 -8.67 -9.60
C SER A 204 26.60 -9.54 -9.03
N CYS A 205 25.75 -10.13 -9.87
CA CYS A 205 24.67 -11.00 -9.40
C CYS A 205 25.21 -12.24 -8.66
N PRO A 206 24.56 -12.66 -7.55
CA PRO A 206 24.94 -13.88 -6.86
C PRO A 206 24.62 -15.11 -7.73
N LEU A 207 25.38 -16.19 -7.56
CA LEU A 207 25.22 -17.43 -8.35
C LEU A 207 23.81 -18.03 -8.24
N SER A 208 23.16 -17.88 -7.08
CA SER A 208 21.79 -18.36 -6.87
C SER A 208 20.76 -17.58 -7.71
N ASN A 209 21.04 -16.32 -8.05
CA ASN A 209 20.15 -15.41 -8.78
C ASN A 209 20.91 -14.70 -9.91
N SER A 210 21.58 -15.46 -10.78
CA SER A 210 22.48 -14.90 -11.79
C SER A 210 21.77 -14.43 -13.07
N ASN A 211 20.44 -14.56 -13.17
CA ASN A 211 19.70 -14.11 -14.34
C ASN A 211 19.39 -12.61 -14.23
N CYS A 212 19.86 -11.81 -15.18
CA CYS A 212 19.56 -10.39 -15.21
C CYS A 212 18.21 -10.13 -15.90
N TYR A 213 17.24 -9.64 -15.15
CA TYR A 213 15.94 -9.25 -15.67
C TYR A 213 15.66 -7.79 -15.34
N SER A 214 15.59 -6.94 -16.38
CA SER A 214 15.35 -5.50 -16.24
C SER A 214 16.24 -4.84 -15.19
N GLY A 215 17.54 -5.18 -15.17
CA GLY A 215 18.50 -4.61 -14.23
C GLY A 215 18.48 -5.19 -12.81
N LEU A 216 17.77 -6.30 -12.59
CA LEU A 216 17.73 -7.02 -11.31
C LEU A 216 18.26 -8.45 -11.45
N CYS A 217 18.90 -8.94 -10.40
CA CYS A 217 19.39 -10.30 -10.23
C CYS A 217 18.25 -11.21 -9.75
N CYS A 218 17.67 -11.98 -10.66
CA CYS A 218 16.56 -12.89 -10.41
C CYS A 218 16.99 -14.37 -10.45
N PRO A 219 16.24 -15.28 -9.81
CA PRO A 219 16.42 -16.72 -9.95
C PRO A 219 16.38 -17.22 -11.40
N PHE A 220 17.01 -18.36 -11.71
CA PHE A 220 16.96 -18.98 -13.05
C PHE A 220 15.55 -19.42 -13.44
N ASP A 221 14.76 -19.85 -12.47
CA ASP A 221 13.35 -20.20 -12.61
C ASP A 221 12.42 -19.00 -12.42
N TRP A 222 12.97 -17.77 -12.45
CA TRP A 222 12.23 -16.52 -12.66
C TRP A 222 11.65 -16.47 -14.08
N LYS A 223 10.87 -17.49 -14.41
CA LYS A 223 9.82 -17.40 -15.38
C LYS A 223 8.85 -16.38 -14.78
N LYS A 224 8.40 -15.41 -15.60
CA LYS A 224 7.18 -14.61 -15.34
C LYS A 224 6.25 -15.45 -14.49
N PRO A 225 5.73 -14.94 -13.35
CA PRO A 225 4.95 -15.74 -12.40
C PRO A 225 4.12 -16.70 -13.22
N GLN A 226 4.46 -18.00 -13.14
CA GLN A 226 3.75 -19.00 -13.91
C GLN A 226 2.31 -18.75 -13.54
N VAL A 227 1.54 -18.23 -14.50
CA VAL A 227 0.11 -18.06 -14.33
C VAL A 227 -0.36 -19.50 -14.17
N ARG A 228 -0.37 -20.01 -12.92
CA ARG A 228 -1.20 -21.15 -12.58
C ARG A 228 -2.54 -20.72 -13.12
N ASN A 229 -3.10 -21.43 -14.11
CA ASN A 229 -4.33 -21.04 -14.80
C ASN A 229 -5.27 -20.35 -13.81
N CYS A 230 -5.24 -19.01 -13.78
CA CYS A 230 -5.92 -18.19 -12.79
C CYS A 230 -7.34 -18.05 -13.31
N ALA A 231 -7.96 -19.21 -13.51
CA ALA A 231 -9.07 -19.47 -14.41
C ALA A 231 -8.80 -19.02 -15.86
N SER A 232 -9.80 -19.15 -16.72
CA SER A 232 -9.69 -18.92 -18.17
C SER A 232 -10.31 -17.60 -18.58
N LYS A 233 -9.99 -17.13 -19.79
CA LYS A 233 -10.69 -15.99 -20.41
C LYS A 233 -12.23 -16.14 -20.31
N PRO A 234 -12.96 -15.10 -19.88
CA PRO A 234 -14.42 -15.04 -19.94
C PRO A 234 -14.97 -15.24 -21.37
N ASN A 235 -16.26 -15.57 -21.48
CA ASN A 235 -16.91 -15.73 -22.79
C ASN A 235 -16.72 -14.46 -23.64
N SER A 236 -16.28 -14.62 -24.89
CA SER A 236 -16.04 -13.46 -25.78
C SER A 236 -17.30 -12.66 -26.08
N GLU A 237 -18.49 -13.25 -25.98
CA GLU A 237 -19.77 -12.55 -26.14
C GLU A 237 -20.15 -11.66 -24.95
N SER A 238 -19.59 -11.92 -23.76
CA SER A 238 -19.84 -11.11 -22.56
C SER A 238 -18.91 -9.89 -22.45
N LEU A 239 -17.89 -9.82 -23.32
CA LEU A 239 -16.89 -8.77 -23.35
C LEU A 239 -17.41 -7.50 -24.05
N VAL A 240 -17.29 -6.37 -23.36
CA VAL A 240 -17.71 -5.05 -23.83
C VAL A 240 -16.50 -4.14 -23.95
N PRO A 241 -16.33 -3.40 -25.06
CA PRO A 241 -15.23 -2.47 -25.22
C PRO A 241 -15.29 -1.32 -24.21
N VAL A 242 -14.14 -1.02 -23.61
CA VAL A 242 -13.91 0.18 -22.79
C VAL A 242 -13.29 1.24 -23.69
N HIS A 243 -14.01 2.34 -23.88
CA HIS A 243 -13.61 3.48 -24.68
C HIS A 243 -12.99 4.56 -23.79
N ARG A 244 -11.81 5.08 -24.18
CA ARG A 244 -11.13 6.15 -23.44
C ARG A 244 -11.31 7.50 -24.14
N PHE A 245 -11.72 8.50 -23.38
CA PHE A 245 -11.66 9.92 -23.73
C PHE A 245 -10.66 10.61 -22.82
N TYR A 246 -9.89 11.56 -23.37
CA TYR A 246 -8.90 12.28 -22.58
C TYR A 246 -8.74 13.72 -23.05
N SER A 247 -8.96 14.66 -22.13
CA SER A 247 -8.77 16.09 -22.38
C SER A 247 -7.44 16.55 -21.77
N GLN A 248 -6.51 16.98 -22.61
CA GLN A 248 -5.25 17.58 -22.14
C GLN A 248 -5.47 18.89 -21.37
N LYS A 249 -6.54 19.64 -21.71
CA LYS A 249 -6.83 20.94 -21.08
C LYS A 249 -7.22 20.81 -19.63
N THR A 250 -8.02 19.80 -19.32
CA THR A 250 -8.57 19.54 -17.98
C THR A 250 -7.89 18.38 -17.29
N ALA A 251 -6.93 17.72 -17.94
CA ALA A 251 -6.30 16.47 -17.49
C ALA A 251 -7.31 15.38 -17.08
N THR A 252 -8.51 15.39 -17.65
CA THR A 252 -9.59 14.45 -17.29
C THR A 252 -9.58 13.22 -18.19
N ASN A 253 -9.68 12.06 -17.56
CA ASN A 253 -9.68 10.74 -18.17
C ASN A 253 -11.03 10.07 -17.94
N LEU A 254 -11.78 9.78 -19.01
CA LEU A 254 -13.10 9.16 -18.91
C LEU A 254 -13.10 7.81 -19.64
N LEU A 255 -13.47 6.74 -18.92
CA LEU A 255 -13.65 5.39 -19.44
C LEU A 255 -15.15 5.10 -19.56
N VAL A 256 -15.59 4.69 -20.74
CA VAL A 256 -17.00 4.51 -21.08
C VAL A 256 -17.22 3.18 -21.77
N THR A 257 -18.25 2.44 -21.38
CA THR A 257 -18.66 1.18 -22.01
C THR A 257 -20.00 1.25 -22.74
N ASP A 258 -20.83 2.27 -22.45
CA ASP A 258 -22.09 2.51 -23.14
C ASP A 258 -21.88 3.14 -24.53
N GLU A 259 -22.31 2.44 -25.58
CA GLU A 259 -22.13 2.87 -26.97
C GLU A 259 -22.88 4.17 -27.31
N LYS A 260 -24.05 4.41 -26.71
CA LYS A 260 -24.82 5.65 -26.94
C LYS A 260 -24.10 6.83 -26.31
N GLN A 261 -23.52 6.66 -25.13
CA GLN A 261 -22.70 7.67 -24.47
C GLN A 261 -21.42 7.95 -25.25
N VAL A 262 -20.75 6.92 -25.78
CA VAL A 262 -19.57 7.08 -26.66
C VAL A 262 -19.94 7.90 -27.91
N ALA A 263 -21.05 7.57 -28.57
CA ALA A 263 -21.52 8.31 -29.74
C ALA A 263 -21.88 9.76 -29.41
N PHE A 264 -22.48 10.00 -28.24
CA PHE A 264 -22.77 11.35 -27.75
C PHE A 264 -21.49 12.16 -27.51
N LEU A 265 -20.51 11.63 -26.77
CA LEU A 265 -19.25 12.32 -26.46
C LEU A 265 -18.43 12.63 -27.71
N LYS A 266 -18.39 11.70 -28.68
CA LYS A 266 -17.75 11.95 -29.98
C LYS A 266 -18.41 13.11 -30.73
N ARG A 267 -19.75 13.20 -30.74
CA ARG A 267 -20.47 14.32 -31.36
C ARG A 267 -20.22 15.65 -30.67
N GLN A 268 -19.98 15.64 -29.36
CA GLN A 268 -19.60 16.83 -28.59
C GLN A 268 -18.13 17.27 -28.81
N GLY A 269 -17.36 16.55 -29.63
CA GLY A 269 -15.97 16.87 -29.91
C GLY A 269 -15.01 16.52 -28.77
N MET A 270 -15.43 15.68 -27.81
CA MET A 270 -14.54 15.21 -26.76
C MET A 270 -13.39 14.40 -27.35
N PRO A 271 -12.10 14.67 -27.00
CA PRO A 271 -10.99 13.98 -27.63
C PRO A 271 -10.99 12.47 -27.32
N TYR A 272 -11.22 11.67 -28.36
CA TYR A 272 -11.33 10.21 -28.28
C TYR A 272 -9.97 9.55 -28.49
N LYS A 273 -9.63 8.58 -27.64
CA LYS A 273 -8.33 7.87 -27.65
C LYS A 273 -8.40 6.42 -28.12
N GLY A 274 -9.60 5.90 -28.37
CA GLY A 274 -9.79 4.51 -28.82
C GLY A 274 -10.32 3.58 -27.74
N VAL A 275 -10.36 2.29 -28.08
CA VAL A 275 -10.68 1.21 -27.14
C VAL A 275 -9.40 0.85 -26.39
N VAL A 276 -9.47 0.80 -25.05
CA VAL A 276 -8.32 0.50 -24.18
C VAL A 276 -8.33 -0.91 -23.62
N GLY A 277 -9.37 -1.69 -23.93
CA GLY A 277 -9.55 -3.07 -23.51
C GLY A 277 -11.04 -3.41 -23.44
N LYS A 278 -11.36 -4.56 -22.86
CA LYS A 278 -12.74 -5.02 -22.64
C LYS A 278 -12.96 -5.43 -21.20
N VAL A 279 -14.18 -5.24 -20.72
CA VAL A 279 -14.70 -5.70 -19.43
C VAL A 279 -15.83 -6.71 -19.65
N VAL A 280 -16.14 -7.53 -18.65
CA VAL A 280 -17.32 -8.41 -18.65
C VAL A 280 -18.54 -7.61 -18.15
N ARG A 281 -19.74 -7.83 -18.71
CA ARG A 281 -20.96 -7.16 -18.22
C ARG A 281 -21.46 -7.68 -16.87
N SER A 282 -21.34 -8.98 -16.65
CA SER A 282 -21.85 -9.69 -15.47
C SER A 282 -20.78 -9.84 -14.40
N ALA A 283 -21.19 -9.82 -13.14
CA ALA A 283 -20.34 -10.16 -11.99
C ALA A 283 -19.92 -11.63 -11.98
N GLU A 284 -20.72 -12.48 -12.62
CA GLU A 284 -20.58 -13.93 -12.59
C GLU A 284 -20.24 -14.44 -14.00
N ASP A 285 -19.07 -15.06 -14.12
CA ASP A 285 -18.65 -15.89 -15.25
C ASP A 285 -17.89 -17.09 -14.68
N SER A 286 -18.38 -18.31 -14.93
CA SER A 286 -17.78 -19.53 -14.41
C SER A 286 -16.33 -19.74 -14.88
N SER A 287 -15.95 -19.09 -15.98
CA SER A 287 -14.60 -19.12 -16.53
C SER A 287 -13.63 -18.25 -15.73
N CYS A 288 -14.11 -17.24 -14.99
CA CYS A 288 -13.29 -16.30 -14.22
C CYS A 288 -13.90 -15.97 -12.84
N PRO A 289 -13.56 -16.72 -11.77
CA PRO A 289 -14.03 -16.45 -10.42
C PRO A 289 -13.34 -15.24 -9.76
N HIS A 290 -12.42 -14.59 -10.46
CA HIS A 290 -11.66 -13.44 -9.97
C HIS A 290 -12.19 -12.11 -10.49
N LEU A 291 -13.36 -12.11 -11.13
CA LEU A 291 -14.02 -10.89 -11.58
C LEU A 291 -14.27 -9.95 -10.40
N LYS A 292 -13.94 -8.68 -10.62
CA LYS A 292 -14.19 -7.60 -9.67
C LYS A 292 -14.81 -6.42 -10.40
N PRO A 293 -15.77 -5.71 -9.77
CA PRO A 293 -16.32 -4.48 -10.34
C PRO A 293 -15.22 -3.46 -10.57
N VAL A 294 -15.18 -2.86 -11.76
CA VAL A 294 -14.37 -1.68 -12.04
C VAL A 294 -15.20 -0.47 -11.66
N HIS A 295 -15.11 -0.05 -10.40
CA HIS A 295 -15.86 1.08 -9.85
C HIS A 295 -15.48 2.37 -10.57
N HIS A 296 -16.48 3.21 -10.87
CA HIS A 296 -16.29 4.56 -11.41
C HIS A 296 -16.72 5.57 -10.36
N ILE A 297 -15.76 6.37 -9.89
CA ILE A 297 -15.96 7.35 -8.84
C ILE A 297 -15.45 8.70 -9.36
N PHE A 298 -16.05 9.82 -8.93
CA PHE A 298 -15.46 11.14 -9.14
C PHE A 298 -14.64 11.56 -7.92
N SER A 299 -13.36 11.85 -8.11
CA SER A 299 -12.51 12.43 -7.08
C SER A 299 -12.62 13.96 -7.13
N GLU A 300 -13.19 14.56 -6.08
CA GLU A 300 -13.21 16.02 -5.95
C GLU A 300 -11.79 16.60 -5.82
N ALA A 301 -10.92 15.91 -5.07
CA ALA A 301 -9.54 16.33 -4.81
C ALA A 301 -8.71 16.48 -6.09
N PHE A 302 -8.94 15.63 -7.08
CA PHE A 302 -8.27 15.68 -8.38
C PHE A 302 -9.19 16.18 -9.51
N SER A 303 -10.42 16.58 -9.20
CA SER A 303 -11.44 17.04 -10.15
C SER A 303 -11.58 16.14 -11.38
N GLY A 304 -11.62 14.82 -11.16
CA GLY A 304 -11.61 13.85 -12.25
C GLY A 304 -12.12 12.46 -11.89
N ASP A 305 -12.47 11.71 -12.92
CA ASP A 305 -12.93 10.34 -12.81
C ASP A 305 -11.80 9.39 -12.41
N TYR A 306 -12.14 8.44 -11.53
CA TYR A 306 -11.24 7.43 -11.00
C TYR A 306 -11.86 6.04 -11.14
N TYR A 307 -11.03 5.08 -11.57
CA TYR A 307 -11.44 3.71 -11.84
C TYR A 307 -10.62 2.70 -11.04
N THR A 308 -11.26 1.82 -10.27
CA THR A 308 -10.52 0.82 -9.49
C THR A 308 -11.31 -0.47 -9.27
N VAL A 309 -10.60 -1.59 -9.21
CA VAL A 309 -11.12 -2.89 -8.74
C VAL A 309 -10.69 -3.19 -7.30
N ASP A 310 -10.00 -2.23 -6.66
CA ASP A 310 -9.56 -2.35 -5.28
C ASP A 310 -10.60 -1.82 -4.31
N GLU A 311 -11.18 -2.74 -3.55
CA GLU A 311 -12.23 -2.47 -2.57
C GLU A 311 -11.81 -1.48 -1.47
N LEU A 312 -10.54 -1.51 -1.05
CA LEU A 312 -10.04 -0.61 0.01
C LEU A 312 -9.94 0.82 -0.53
N ILE A 313 -9.44 0.98 -1.76
CA ILE A 313 -9.39 2.29 -2.40
C ILE A 313 -10.80 2.81 -2.65
N TYR A 314 -11.68 1.97 -3.21
CA TYR A 314 -13.09 2.31 -3.44
C TYR A 314 -13.78 2.80 -2.16
N LYS A 315 -13.74 2.02 -1.08
CA LYS A 315 -14.30 2.42 0.22
C LYS A 315 -13.67 3.69 0.78
N GLY A 316 -12.38 3.90 0.54
CA GLY A 316 -11.68 5.13 0.92
C GLY A 316 -12.26 6.38 0.26
N PHE A 317 -12.64 6.30 -1.01
CA PHE A 317 -13.30 7.40 -1.72
C PHE A 317 -14.76 7.61 -1.26
N ILE A 318 -15.55 6.52 -1.15
CA ILE A 318 -16.96 6.63 -0.76
C ILE A 318 -17.13 7.18 0.66
N ASN A 319 -16.22 6.84 1.58
CA ASN A 319 -16.22 7.40 2.93
C ASN A 319 -15.93 8.91 2.99
N LYS A 320 -15.53 9.53 1.88
CA LYS A 320 -15.32 10.97 1.74
C LYS A 320 -16.44 11.64 0.94
N ASP A 321 -17.62 11.02 0.87
CA ASP A 321 -18.79 11.48 0.12
C ASP A 321 -18.53 11.69 -1.38
N SER A 322 -17.55 10.97 -1.94
CA SER A 322 -17.27 11.00 -3.38
C SER A 322 -18.44 10.42 -4.17
N GLN A 323 -18.73 10.98 -5.35
CA GLN A 323 -19.82 10.52 -6.19
C GLN A 323 -19.49 9.18 -6.85
N ASP A 324 -20.34 8.17 -6.62
CA ASP A 324 -20.27 6.85 -7.25
C ASP A 324 -21.21 6.76 -8.46
N PHE A 325 -20.69 6.27 -9.58
CA PHE A 325 -21.44 6.05 -10.83
C PHE A 325 -21.70 4.56 -11.11
N GLY A 326 -21.33 3.69 -10.17
CA GLY A 326 -21.41 2.25 -10.32
C GLY A 326 -20.28 1.68 -11.18
N PRO A 327 -20.26 0.36 -11.39
CA PRO A 327 -19.20 -0.27 -12.17
C PRO A 327 -19.40 -0.04 -13.68
N ILE A 328 -18.31 0.28 -14.40
CA ILE A 328 -18.33 0.29 -15.88
C ILE A 328 -18.35 -1.12 -16.48
N GLY A 329 -18.18 -2.14 -15.64
CA GLY A 329 -18.15 -3.56 -15.92
C GLY A 329 -17.26 -4.28 -14.92
N TYR A 330 -16.89 -5.52 -15.23
CA TYR A 330 -16.06 -6.37 -14.39
C TYR A 330 -14.74 -6.68 -15.07
N GLY A 331 -13.66 -6.43 -14.34
CA GLY A 331 -12.28 -6.69 -14.77
C GLY A 331 -11.59 -7.60 -13.77
N VAL A 332 -10.25 -7.67 -13.86
CA VAL A 332 -9.45 -8.40 -12.88
C VAL A 332 -8.41 -7.50 -12.23
N ALA A 333 -7.94 -7.97 -11.09
CA ALA A 333 -7.01 -7.25 -10.23
C ALA A 333 -5.68 -6.91 -10.93
N ALA A 334 -5.14 -7.83 -11.74
CA ALA A 334 -3.84 -7.69 -12.37
C ALA A 334 -3.75 -8.50 -13.67
N GLN A 335 -2.74 -8.17 -14.48
CA GLN A 335 -2.43 -8.90 -15.71
C GLN A 335 -2.13 -10.38 -15.40
N GLY A 336 -2.61 -11.28 -16.26
CA GLY A 336 -2.43 -12.72 -16.15
C GLY A 336 -3.54 -13.43 -15.38
N ILE A 337 -4.42 -12.71 -14.66
CA ILE A 337 -5.61 -13.31 -14.05
C ILE A 337 -6.67 -13.51 -15.15
N CYS A 338 -7.23 -14.71 -15.26
CA CYS A 338 -8.22 -15.08 -16.27
C CYS A 338 -7.83 -14.67 -17.71
N ASP A 339 -6.54 -14.83 -18.05
CA ASP A 339 -5.96 -14.41 -19.34
C ASP A 339 -6.14 -12.92 -19.69
N ALA A 340 -6.37 -12.05 -18.70
CA ALA A 340 -6.38 -10.60 -18.93
C ALA A 340 -4.95 -10.12 -19.23
N THR A 341 -4.73 -9.59 -20.42
CA THR A 341 -3.38 -9.23 -20.89
C THR A 341 -3.13 -7.73 -20.95
N ILE A 342 -4.14 -6.90 -20.71
CA ILE A 342 -4.05 -5.43 -20.83
C ILE A 342 -4.07 -4.78 -19.45
N PRO A 343 -2.92 -4.48 -18.82
CA PRO A 343 -2.88 -3.69 -17.59
C PRO A 343 -3.26 -2.24 -17.87
N ILE A 344 -4.06 -1.64 -16.98
CA ILE A 344 -4.38 -0.21 -16.96
C ILE A 344 -3.49 0.46 -15.91
N PHE A 345 -2.58 1.31 -16.39
CA PHE A 345 -1.61 2.06 -15.59
C PHE A 345 -2.18 3.39 -15.11
N GLU A 346 -1.74 3.83 -13.95
CA GLU A 346 -2.26 5.01 -13.26
C GLU A 346 -1.19 6.09 -13.11
N PHE A 347 -1.57 7.34 -13.41
CA PHE A 347 -0.70 8.50 -13.29
C PHE A 347 -1.45 9.65 -12.65
N TYR A 348 -0.86 10.29 -11.65
CA TYR A 348 -1.44 11.42 -10.93
C TYR A 348 -0.78 12.72 -11.37
N HIS A 349 -1.57 13.76 -11.56
CA HIS A 349 -1.10 15.11 -11.79
C HIS A 349 -1.93 16.06 -10.92
N LYS A 350 -1.38 17.26 -10.64
CA LYS A 350 -2.08 18.29 -9.86
C LYS A 350 -3.46 18.70 -10.41
N LEU A 351 -3.74 18.40 -11.67
CA LEU A 351 -5.01 18.72 -12.35
C LEU A 351 -5.91 17.50 -12.61
N GLY A 352 -5.47 16.27 -12.30
CA GLY A 352 -6.26 15.09 -12.64
C GLY A 352 -5.52 13.77 -12.59
N ILE A 353 -6.27 12.70 -12.80
CA ILE A 353 -5.79 11.31 -12.83
C ILE A 353 -5.91 10.78 -14.25
N VAL A 354 -4.89 10.05 -14.72
CA VAL A 354 -4.88 9.43 -16.03
C VAL A 354 -4.69 7.93 -15.89
N GLN A 355 -5.64 7.16 -16.44
CA GLN A 355 -5.60 5.71 -16.44
C GLN A 355 -5.63 5.17 -17.87
N LEU A 356 -4.56 4.49 -18.28
CA LEU A 356 -4.33 4.11 -19.66
C LEU A 356 -3.52 2.81 -19.79
N PRO A 357 -3.71 2.03 -20.86
CA PRO A 357 -2.91 0.84 -21.12
C PRO A 357 -1.51 1.18 -21.62
N ASN A 358 -0.68 0.14 -21.77
CA ASN A 358 0.62 0.28 -22.43
C ASN A 358 0.44 0.92 -23.82
N SER A 359 1.11 2.04 -24.04
CA SER A 359 0.97 2.85 -25.24
C SER A 359 2.16 3.82 -25.36
N THR A 360 2.32 4.45 -26.52
CA THR A 360 3.30 5.53 -26.70
C THR A 360 3.04 6.70 -25.73
N GLU A 361 1.77 6.99 -25.42
CA GLU A 361 1.37 7.99 -24.42
C GLU A 361 1.88 7.61 -23.02
N MET A 362 1.67 6.37 -22.59
CA MET A 362 2.14 5.88 -21.30
C MET A 362 3.68 5.96 -21.16
N ASN A 363 4.41 5.56 -22.22
CA ASN A 363 5.86 5.67 -22.26
C ASN A 363 6.34 7.13 -22.20
N ALA A 364 5.60 8.08 -22.77
CA ALA A 364 5.92 9.49 -22.68
C ALA A 364 5.69 10.05 -21.26
N LEU A 365 4.62 9.62 -20.58
CA LEU A 365 4.36 9.98 -19.17
C LEU A 365 5.45 9.45 -18.24
N LEU A 366 5.94 8.22 -18.46
CA LEU A 366 7.02 7.65 -17.66
C LEU A 366 8.37 8.35 -17.80
N LYS A 367 8.67 8.91 -18.99
CA LYS A 367 9.98 9.48 -19.30
C LYS A 367 10.11 10.96 -18.93
N ASN A 368 9.00 11.65 -18.71
CA ASN A 368 8.99 13.10 -18.70
C ASN A 368 8.52 13.69 -17.37
N ASP A 369 9.46 13.79 -16.44
CA ASP A 369 9.27 14.43 -15.12
C ASP A 369 8.78 15.90 -15.25
N LYS A 370 8.97 16.56 -16.40
CA LYS A 370 8.51 17.95 -16.61
C LYS A 370 6.99 18.07 -16.81
N ILE A 371 6.28 16.99 -17.15
CA ILE A 371 4.81 17.03 -17.32
C ILE A 371 4.11 16.96 -15.95
N GLY A 372 4.84 16.66 -14.86
CA GLY A 372 4.30 16.62 -13.50
C GLY A 372 3.36 15.45 -13.23
N PHE A 373 3.35 14.44 -14.10
CA PHE A 373 2.63 13.20 -13.87
C PHE A 373 3.50 12.23 -13.07
N THR A 374 2.94 11.72 -11.98
CA THR A 374 3.58 10.76 -11.08
C THR A 374 2.95 9.40 -11.29
N TYR A 375 3.77 8.39 -11.56
CA TYR A 375 3.29 7.05 -11.84
C TYR A 375 2.87 6.32 -10.55
N ARG A 376 1.63 5.79 -10.51
CA ARG A 376 1.01 5.18 -9.32
C ARG A 376 0.73 3.68 -9.42
N GLY A 377 1.32 2.99 -10.40
CA GLY A 377 1.16 1.54 -10.53
C GLY A 377 0.13 1.13 -11.57
N THR A 378 -0.48 -0.04 -11.35
CA THR A 378 -1.51 -0.63 -12.23
C THR A 378 -2.82 -0.73 -11.45
N SER A 379 -3.90 -0.10 -11.94
CA SER A 379 -5.19 -0.04 -11.23
C SER A 379 -6.07 -1.28 -11.44
N PHE A 380 -5.97 -1.95 -12.59
CA PHE A 380 -6.66 -3.22 -12.92
C PHE A 380 -6.14 -3.75 -14.25
N ALA A 381 -6.60 -4.91 -14.69
CA ALA A 381 -6.35 -5.43 -16.03
C ALA A 381 -7.62 -5.86 -16.77
N LEU A 382 -7.56 -5.76 -18.09
CA LEU A 382 -8.65 -5.98 -19.04
C LEU A 382 -8.26 -7.01 -20.12
N TRP A 383 -9.24 -7.41 -20.92
CA TRP A 383 -9.04 -8.27 -22.09
C TRP A 383 -8.87 -7.46 -23.39
N PRO A 384 -8.18 -8.03 -24.41
CA PRO A 384 -8.13 -7.46 -25.76
C PRO A 384 -9.47 -7.40 -26.48
#